data_AF-A0AAD6MWM5-F1
#
_entry.id   AF-A0AAD6MWM5-F1
#
_cell.length_a   1.000
_cell.length_b   1.000
_cell.length_c   1.000
_cell.angle_alpha   90.00
_cell.angle_beta   90.00
_cell.angle_gamma   90.00
#
_symmetry.space_group_name_H-M   'P 1'
#
loop_
_entity.id
_entity.type
_entity.pdbx_description
1 polymer ?
#
loop_
_entity_poly.entity_id
_entity_poly.type
_entity_poly.pdbx_seq_one_letter_code
_entity_poly.pdbx_strand_id
1 'polypeptide(L)'
;MGSFLCWVQKPSDVQTGIILKTEATTADILIDAGDAAAVPYKHTPLEFIAKQSPTCGFEVMGFFNLRFDNRERPLRRFPNDRFPDIGTMEKFLLFCTTTTFASLHLIGWNFEFPSRTEKVLWRVCSGLVAGATLSFWIFETIAARQRFGRWDKYLIWLKLKKAQPESESDAKKALDLQDPVARLNAFEKEQMKAKPILLWEVAIILPFILLYATARVYMMVEMFVSLRLLPVGVFQTFDLSNIIPHW
;
A
#
# COMPACT_ATOMS: atom_id res chain seq x y z
N MET A 1 -8.04 -15.31 -12.54
CA MET A 1 -9.43 -15.76 -12.77
C MET A 1 -10.43 -15.40 -11.66
N GLY A 2 -10.00 -14.98 -10.45
CA GLY A 2 -10.94 -14.69 -9.35
C GLY A 2 -11.55 -13.27 -9.35
N SER A 3 -10.84 -12.26 -9.85
CA SER A 3 -11.33 -10.88 -9.85
C SER A 3 -12.47 -10.64 -10.82
N PHE A 4 -12.56 -11.38 -11.94
CA PHE A 4 -13.61 -11.16 -12.93
C PHE A 4 -15.00 -11.51 -12.37
N LEU A 5 -15.12 -12.59 -11.60
CA LEU A 5 -16.38 -13.00 -10.96
C LEU A 5 -16.92 -11.93 -10.00
N CYS A 6 -16.04 -11.24 -9.26
CA CYS A 6 -16.41 -10.13 -8.38
C CYS A 6 -16.90 -8.88 -9.13
N TRP A 7 -16.69 -8.82 -10.46
CA TRP A 7 -17.05 -7.69 -11.31
C TRP A 7 -18.15 -8.03 -12.33
N VAL A 8 -18.54 -9.30 -12.46
CA VAL A 8 -19.62 -9.76 -13.35
C VAL A 8 -20.98 -9.15 -12.99
N GLN A 9 -21.23 -8.94 -11.70
CA GLN A 9 -22.47 -8.31 -11.21
C GLN A 9 -22.30 -6.82 -10.87
N LYS A 10 -21.15 -6.23 -11.16
CA LYS A 10 -21.02 -4.78 -10.98
C LYS A 10 -21.91 -4.12 -12.02
N PRO A 11 -22.95 -3.35 -11.64
CA PRO A 11 -23.73 -2.61 -12.60
C PRO A 11 -22.78 -1.65 -13.34
N SER A 12 -22.56 -1.93 -14.62
CA SER A 12 -21.73 -1.12 -15.52
C SER A 12 -22.34 0.26 -15.76
N ASP A 13 -23.62 0.43 -15.39
CA ASP A 13 -24.43 1.61 -15.64
C ASP A 13 -24.39 2.57 -14.43
N VAL A 14 -23.21 3.14 -14.18
CA VAL A 14 -23.07 4.29 -13.25
C VAL A 14 -23.52 5.56 -13.98
N GLN A 15 -24.78 5.60 -14.42
CA GLN A 15 -25.39 6.82 -14.98
C GLN A 15 -26.18 7.62 -13.95
N THR A 16 -26.59 6.99 -12.86
CA THR A 16 -27.36 7.69 -11.83
C THR A 16 -26.40 8.24 -10.77
N GLY A 17 -25.97 9.49 -10.96
CA GLY A 17 -25.36 10.24 -9.87
C GLY A 17 -26.33 10.29 -8.70
N ILE A 18 -25.93 9.79 -7.53
CA ILE A 18 -26.73 9.97 -6.32
C ILE A 18 -26.66 11.46 -5.98
N ILE A 19 -27.76 12.17 -6.21
CA ILE A 19 -27.87 13.58 -5.82
C ILE A 19 -28.08 13.61 -4.31
N LEU A 20 -27.01 13.88 -3.57
CA LEU A 20 -27.09 14.14 -2.14
C LEU A 20 -27.69 15.53 -1.94
N LYS A 21 -28.95 15.57 -1.47
CA LYS A 21 -29.58 16.81 -1.02
C LYS A 21 -29.07 17.12 0.38
N THR A 22 -28.35 18.23 0.52
CA THR A 22 -27.87 18.72 1.83
C THR A 22 -28.79 19.84 2.32
N GLU A 23 -29.15 19.82 3.60
CA GLU A 23 -30.01 20.84 4.21
C GLU A 23 -29.29 22.17 4.41
N ALA A 24 -27.98 22.12 4.64
CA ALA A 24 -27.11 23.28 4.77
C ALA A 24 -26.24 23.47 3.52
N THR A 25 -25.94 24.72 3.18
CA THR A 25 -24.97 25.02 2.11
C THR A 25 -23.55 24.98 2.66
N THR A 26 -22.57 24.79 1.78
CA THR A 26 -21.14 24.85 2.14
C THR A 26 -20.77 26.17 2.83
N ALA A 27 -21.42 27.28 2.45
CA ALA A 27 -21.17 28.58 3.06
C ALA A 27 -21.68 28.63 4.51
N ASP A 28 -22.87 28.09 4.78
CA ASP A 28 -23.44 28.04 6.14
C ASP A 28 -22.54 27.20 7.06
N ILE A 29 -22.06 26.07 6.56
CA ILE A 29 -21.13 25.18 7.30
C ILE A 29 -19.81 25.89 7.62
N LEU A 30 -19.28 26.70 6.69
CA LEU A 30 -18.05 27.45 6.91
C LEU A 30 -18.22 28.57 7.94
N ILE A 31 -19.37 29.26 7.92
CA ILE A 31 -19.69 30.31 8.88
C ILE A 31 -19.86 29.73 10.28
N ASP A 32 -20.61 28.62 10.39
CA ASP A 32 -20.87 27.94 11.68
C ASP A 32 -19.59 27.35 12.29
N ALA A 33 -18.68 26.83 11.47
CA ALA A 33 -17.41 26.27 11.92
C ALA A 33 -16.42 27.32 12.48
N GLY A 34 -16.62 28.62 12.22
CA GLY A 34 -15.80 29.70 12.76
C GLY A 34 -14.29 29.50 12.56
N ASP A 35 -13.54 29.52 13.66
CA ASP A 35 -12.07 29.43 13.68
C ASP A 35 -11.53 28.13 13.04
N ALA A 36 -12.30 27.03 13.07
CA ALA A 36 -11.87 25.76 12.47
C ALA A 36 -11.80 25.83 10.93
N ALA A 37 -12.64 26.67 10.32
CA ALA A 37 -12.68 26.91 8.87
C ALA A 37 -11.73 28.02 8.41
N ALA A 38 -11.14 28.78 9.34
CA ALA A 38 -10.23 29.88 9.01
C ALA A 38 -8.87 29.42 8.46
N VAL A 39 -8.51 28.15 8.65
CA VAL A 39 -7.26 27.57 8.14
C VAL A 39 -7.32 27.46 6.60
N PRO A 40 -6.28 27.90 5.86
CA PRO A 40 -6.23 27.73 4.41
C PRO A 40 -6.38 26.25 4.00
N TYR A 41 -7.36 25.96 3.16
CA TYR A 41 -7.58 24.61 2.66
C TYR A 41 -6.53 24.21 1.63
N LYS A 42 -6.17 22.91 1.56
CA LYS A 42 -5.24 22.38 0.55
C LYS A 42 -5.97 21.91 -0.70
N HIS A 43 -7.03 21.12 -0.50
CA HIS A 43 -7.76 20.46 -1.58
C HIS A 43 -9.20 20.95 -1.70
N THR A 44 -9.91 21.00 -0.58
CA THR A 44 -11.35 21.32 -0.54
C THR A 44 -11.67 22.18 0.67
N PRO A 45 -12.62 23.14 0.58
CA PRO A 45 -12.95 24.03 1.70
C PRO A 45 -13.49 23.31 2.94
N LEU A 46 -14.06 22.11 2.79
CA LEU A 46 -14.59 21.29 3.89
C LEU A 46 -13.57 20.26 4.43
N GLU A 47 -12.28 20.40 4.10
CA GLU A 47 -11.23 19.46 4.52
C GLU A 47 -11.03 19.45 6.05
N PHE A 48 -11.42 20.51 6.76
CA PHE A 48 -11.38 20.55 8.23
C PHE A 48 -12.38 19.58 8.88
N ILE A 49 -13.48 19.23 8.19
CA ILE A 49 -14.49 18.28 8.66
C ILE A 49 -14.07 16.85 8.33
N ALA A 50 -13.69 16.64 7.07
CA ALA A 50 -13.31 15.33 6.53
C ALA A 50 -11.90 15.43 5.94
N LYS A 51 -10.90 15.31 6.81
CA LYS A 51 -9.50 15.35 6.40
C LYS A 51 -9.20 14.20 5.44
N GLN A 52 -8.58 14.53 4.32
CA GLN A 52 -8.27 13.56 3.28
C GLN A 52 -6.91 12.93 3.54
N SER A 53 -6.78 11.62 3.27
CA SER A 53 -5.49 10.95 3.30
C SER A 53 -4.57 11.53 2.22
N PRO A 54 -3.24 11.47 2.43
CA PRO A 54 -2.22 11.78 1.44
C PRO A 54 -2.53 11.25 0.04
N THR A 55 -2.21 12.02 -0.99
CA THR A 55 -2.32 11.60 -2.39
C THR A 55 -0.94 11.52 -3.02
N CYS A 56 -0.72 10.51 -3.86
CA CYS A 56 0.55 10.31 -4.54
C CYS A 56 0.89 11.51 -5.45
N GLY A 57 -0.05 11.95 -6.27
CA GLY A 57 0.12 13.01 -7.27
C GLY A 57 0.35 14.39 -6.69
N PHE A 58 -0.16 14.69 -5.49
CA PHE A 58 0.09 15.97 -4.83
C PHE A 58 1.31 15.92 -3.91
N GLU A 59 1.37 14.97 -2.99
CA GLU A 59 2.41 14.96 -1.95
C GLU A 59 3.71 14.30 -2.43
N VAL A 60 3.62 13.09 -2.98
CA VAL A 60 4.80 12.33 -3.42
C VAL A 60 5.42 12.96 -4.64
N MET A 61 4.61 13.30 -5.65
CA MET A 61 5.11 13.94 -6.87
C MET A 61 5.50 15.40 -6.61
N GLY A 62 4.77 16.10 -5.74
CA GLY A 62 5.13 17.44 -5.27
C GLY A 62 6.52 17.49 -4.62
N PHE A 63 6.91 16.45 -3.88
CA PHE A 63 8.28 16.31 -3.35
C PHE A 63 9.34 16.29 -4.45
N PHE A 64 9.05 15.68 -5.61
CA PHE A 64 9.92 15.68 -6.79
C PHE A 64 9.79 16.94 -7.65
N ASN A 65 9.05 17.96 -7.19
CA ASN A 65 8.67 19.12 -7.98
C ASN A 65 7.92 18.75 -9.29
N LEU A 66 7.27 17.58 -9.31
CA LEU A 66 6.43 17.10 -10.39
C LEU A 66 4.97 17.26 -9.97
N ARG A 67 4.21 18.15 -10.62
CA ARG A 67 2.78 18.31 -10.33
C ARG A 67 1.96 17.50 -11.32
N PHE A 68 1.57 16.29 -10.91
CA PHE A 68 0.62 15.44 -11.63
C PHE A 68 -0.82 15.54 -11.07
N ASP A 69 -1.07 16.48 -10.16
CA ASP A 69 -2.39 16.78 -9.62
C ASP A 69 -3.17 17.80 -10.49
N ASN A 70 -4.49 17.84 -10.32
CA ASN A 70 -5.32 18.87 -10.95
C ASN A 70 -4.91 20.24 -10.42
N ARG A 71 -4.71 21.24 -11.30
CA ARG A 71 -4.32 22.60 -10.86
C ARG A 71 -5.48 23.44 -10.32
N GLU A 72 -6.70 23.12 -10.71
CA GLU A 72 -7.90 23.84 -10.25
C GLU A 72 -8.14 23.61 -8.74
N ARG A 73 -8.51 24.68 -8.03
CA ARG A 73 -8.96 24.64 -6.64
C ARG A 73 -10.27 25.44 -6.53
N PRO A 74 -11.27 24.96 -5.77
CA PRO A 74 -11.32 23.68 -5.05
C PRO A 74 -11.41 22.47 -6.00
N LEU A 75 -10.98 21.29 -5.55
CA LEU A 75 -11.05 20.08 -6.36
C LEU A 75 -12.52 19.73 -6.69
N ARG A 76 -12.83 19.55 -7.97
CA ARG A 76 -14.17 19.13 -8.44
C ARG A 76 -14.44 17.63 -8.26
N ARG A 77 -13.40 16.84 -8.03
CA ARG A 77 -13.45 15.38 -7.92
C ARG A 77 -12.40 14.90 -6.93
N PHE A 78 -12.73 13.85 -6.18
CA PHE A 78 -11.75 13.15 -5.35
C PHE A 78 -10.69 12.44 -6.19
N PRO A 79 -9.40 12.66 -5.90
CA PRO A 79 -8.31 11.96 -6.59
C PRO A 79 -8.37 10.44 -6.38
N ASN A 80 -8.04 9.65 -7.41
CA ASN A 80 -8.05 8.18 -7.37
C ASN A 80 -6.76 7.58 -6.79
N ASP A 81 -5.77 8.40 -6.47
CA ASP A 81 -4.41 8.08 -6.06
C ASP A 81 -4.20 8.33 -4.55
N ARG A 82 -5.30 8.34 -3.80
CA ARG A 82 -5.30 8.47 -2.36
C ARG A 82 -4.70 7.22 -1.72
N PHE A 83 -3.77 7.41 -0.79
CA PHE A 83 -3.28 6.31 0.03
C PHE A 83 -4.37 5.88 1.02
N PRO A 84 -4.80 4.61 1.00
CA PRO A 84 -5.74 4.11 2.00
C PRO A 84 -5.10 4.16 3.39
N ASP A 85 -5.91 4.42 4.41
CA ASP A 85 -5.47 4.29 5.80
C ASP A 85 -5.47 2.81 6.19
N ILE A 86 -4.33 2.16 5.94
CA ILE A 86 -4.14 0.72 6.13
C ILE A 86 -3.84 0.43 7.61
N GLY A 87 -4.70 -0.33 8.28
CA GLY A 87 -4.53 -0.78 9.65
C GLY A 87 -3.41 -1.81 9.82
N THR A 88 -3.03 -2.11 11.07
CA THR A 88 -1.91 -3.03 11.38
C THR A 88 -2.12 -4.44 10.79
N MET A 89 -3.35 -4.97 10.86
CA MET A 89 -3.67 -6.30 10.32
C MET A 89 -3.58 -6.31 8.78
N GLU A 90 -4.10 -5.28 8.13
CA GLU A 90 -4.05 -5.15 6.67
C GLU A 90 -2.61 -5.01 6.17
N LYS A 91 -1.75 -4.27 6.90
CA LYS A 91 -0.30 -4.21 6.61
C LYS A 91 0.36 -5.58 6.74
N PHE A 92 0.02 -6.35 7.77
CA PHE A 92 0.54 -7.70 7.96
C PHE A 92 0.09 -8.66 6.83
N LEU A 93 -1.18 -8.60 6.44
CA LEU A 93 -1.70 -9.37 5.31
C LEU A 93 -1.02 -8.99 3.99
N LEU A 94 -0.76 -7.69 3.77
CA LEU A 94 -0.02 -7.21 2.61
C LEU A 94 1.42 -7.72 2.62
N PHE A 95 2.08 -7.72 3.78
CA PHE A 95 3.41 -8.31 3.98
C PHE A 95 3.44 -9.80 3.61
N CYS A 96 2.51 -10.58 4.16
CA CYS A 96 2.41 -12.00 3.85
C CYS A 96 2.17 -12.22 2.35
N THR A 97 1.20 -11.53 1.77
CA THR A 97 0.83 -11.69 0.36
C THR A 97 1.98 -11.35 -0.59
N THR A 98 2.64 -10.22 -0.36
CA THR A 98 3.77 -9.78 -1.20
C THR A 98 4.99 -10.68 -1.04
N THR A 99 5.27 -11.14 0.19
CA THR A 99 6.40 -12.05 0.46
C THR A 99 6.16 -13.44 -0.13
N THR A 100 4.94 -13.99 0.02
CA THR A 100 4.55 -15.24 -0.63
C THR A 100 4.65 -15.12 -2.14
N PHE A 101 4.14 -14.03 -2.73
CA PHE A 101 4.26 -13.81 -4.16
C PHE A 101 5.72 -13.74 -4.63
N ALA A 102 6.59 -13.07 -3.87
CA ALA A 102 8.02 -13.03 -4.17
C ALA A 102 8.67 -14.41 -4.07
N SER A 103 8.35 -15.20 -3.03
CA SER A 103 8.93 -16.52 -2.81
C SER A 103 8.48 -17.57 -3.83
N LEU A 104 7.30 -17.42 -4.46
CA LEU A 104 6.86 -18.30 -5.56
C LEU A 104 7.89 -18.39 -6.69
N HIS A 105 8.65 -17.32 -6.94
CA HIS A 105 9.69 -17.31 -7.98
C HIS A 105 10.87 -18.24 -7.64
N LEU A 106 11.10 -18.52 -6.36
CA LEU A 106 12.14 -19.43 -5.89
C LEU A 106 11.75 -20.90 -6.11
N ILE A 107 10.48 -21.22 -6.36
CA ILE A 107 10.07 -22.59 -6.69
C ILE A 107 10.80 -23.09 -7.94
N GLY A 108 11.04 -22.19 -8.91
CA GLY A 108 11.78 -22.51 -10.14
C GLY A 108 13.29 -22.70 -9.96
N TRP A 109 13.82 -22.71 -8.73
CA TRP A 109 15.27 -22.82 -8.48
C TRP A 109 15.92 -24.07 -9.08
N ASN A 110 15.15 -25.17 -9.10
CA ASN A 110 15.58 -26.48 -9.60
C ASN A 110 14.96 -26.84 -10.95
N PHE A 111 14.27 -25.92 -11.62
CA PHE A 111 13.72 -26.20 -12.94
C PHE A 111 14.83 -26.45 -13.96
N GLU A 112 14.46 -27.23 -14.98
CA GLU A 112 15.29 -27.50 -16.14
C GLU A 112 15.05 -26.39 -17.15
N PHE A 113 16.12 -25.69 -17.52
CA PHE A 113 16.11 -24.64 -18.53
C PHE A 113 16.92 -25.12 -19.74
N PRO A 114 16.59 -24.68 -20.97
CA PRO A 114 17.28 -25.08 -22.19
C PRO A 114 18.78 -24.78 -22.16
N SER A 115 19.16 -23.64 -21.56
CA SER A 115 20.56 -23.24 -21.40
C SER A 115 20.98 -23.06 -19.94
N ARG A 116 22.28 -23.24 -19.68
CA ARG A 116 22.87 -22.93 -18.35
C ARG A 116 22.75 -21.45 -18.01
N THR A 117 22.82 -20.57 -19.02
CA THR A 117 22.73 -19.11 -18.85
C THR A 117 21.35 -18.71 -18.35
N GLU A 118 20.28 -19.21 -18.95
CA GLU A 118 18.89 -18.96 -18.51
C GLU A 118 18.67 -19.44 -17.07
N LYS A 119 19.21 -20.62 -16.71
CA LYS A 119 19.13 -21.15 -15.35
C LYS A 119 19.83 -20.27 -14.31
N VAL A 120 21.05 -19.80 -14.61
CA VAL A 120 21.78 -18.91 -13.69
C VAL A 120 21.08 -17.57 -13.59
N LEU A 121 20.63 -17.02 -14.71
CA LEU A 121 19.94 -15.73 -14.76
C LEU A 121 18.61 -15.78 -14.00
N TRP A 122 17.85 -16.88 -14.13
CA TRP A 122 16.66 -17.14 -13.31
C TRP A 122 16.96 -17.15 -11.82
N ARG A 123 18.01 -17.86 -11.38
CA ARG A 123 18.41 -17.91 -9.97
C ARG A 123 18.81 -16.54 -9.42
N VAL A 124 19.57 -15.78 -10.20
CA VAL A 124 19.96 -14.41 -9.83
C VAL A 124 18.74 -13.50 -9.76
N CYS A 125 17.88 -13.48 -10.78
CA CYS A 125 16.69 -12.64 -10.82
C CYS A 125 15.66 -13.02 -9.73
N SER A 126 15.42 -14.31 -9.50
CA SER A 126 14.53 -14.80 -8.44
C SER A 126 15.04 -14.43 -7.04
N GLY A 127 16.35 -14.58 -6.80
CA GLY A 127 17.02 -14.13 -5.58
C GLY A 127 16.95 -12.62 -5.39
N LEU A 128 17.18 -11.83 -6.45
CA LEU A 128 17.07 -10.37 -6.42
C LEU A 128 15.64 -9.91 -6.09
N VAL A 129 14.62 -10.51 -6.70
CA VAL A 129 13.21 -10.18 -6.46
C VAL A 129 12.81 -10.53 -5.03
N ALA A 130 13.18 -11.71 -4.53
CA ALA A 130 12.91 -12.12 -3.16
C ALA A 130 13.65 -11.23 -2.14
N GLY A 131 14.95 -11.00 -2.36
CA GLY A 131 15.78 -10.14 -1.53
C GLY A 131 15.28 -8.71 -1.48
N ALA A 132 15.00 -8.09 -2.63
CA ALA A 132 14.47 -6.72 -2.71
C ALA A 132 13.12 -6.59 -2.00
N THR A 133 12.24 -7.59 -2.09
CA THR A 133 10.94 -7.60 -1.38
C THR A 133 11.15 -7.63 0.13
N LEU A 134 12.03 -8.52 0.63
CA LEU A 134 12.34 -8.59 2.06
C LEU A 134 13.03 -7.31 2.56
N SER A 135 14.02 -6.82 1.81
CA SER A 135 14.69 -5.57 2.13
C SER A 135 13.72 -4.41 2.19
N PHE A 136 12.79 -4.28 1.24
CA PHE A 136 11.76 -3.25 1.27
C PHE A 136 10.94 -3.28 2.56
N TRP A 137 10.45 -4.45 2.99
CA TRP A 137 9.68 -4.57 4.23
C TRP A 137 10.50 -4.30 5.48
N ILE A 138 11.77 -4.71 5.50
CA ILE A 138 12.70 -4.39 6.58
C ILE A 138 12.92 -2.88 6.65
N PHE A 139 13.21 -2.23 5.53
CA PHE A 139 13.40 -0.79 5.45
C PHE A 139 12.13 -0.03 5.81
N GLU A 140 10.96 -0.44 5.32
CA GLU A 140 9.67 0.17 5.68
C GLU A 140 9.40 0.04 7.17
N THR A 141 9.64 -1.14 7.76
CA THR A 141 9.45 -1.36 9.20
C THR A 141 10.43 -0.53 10.03
N ILE A 142 11.70 -0.45 9.63
CA ILE A 142 12.73 0.34 10.31
C ILE A 142 12.42 1.83 10.16
N ALA A 143 12.11 2.29 8.96
CA ALA A 143 11.76 3.68 8.67
C ALA A 143 10.50 4.09 9.41
N ALA A 144 9.45 3.26 9.42
CA ALA A 144 8.26 3.50 10.23
C ALA A 144 8.63 3.60 11.72
N ARG A 145 9.43 2.66 12.25
CA ARG A 145 9.85 2.71 13.66
C ARG A 145 10.68 3.96 13.99
N GLN A 146 11.57 4.38 13.09
CA GLN A 146 12.42 5.55 13.26
C GLN A 146 11.61 6.85 13.13
N ARG A 147 10.67 6.90 12.20
CA ARG A 147 9.85 8.08 11.89
C ARG A 147 8.78 8.33 12.94
N PHE A 148 8.20 7.27 13.51
CA PHE A 148 7.20 7.36 14.60
C PHE A 148 7.83 7.33 16.01
N GLY A 149 9.16 7.46 16.13
CA GLY A 149 9.85 7.57 17.43
C GLY A 149 9.63 6.37 18.36
N ARG A 150 9.33 5.17 17.83
CA ARG A 150 9.10 3.97 18.66
C ARG A 150 10.36 3.59 19.43
N TRP A 151 11.53 3.85 18.87
CA TRP A 151 12.82 3.65 19.55
C TRP A 151 12.97 4.50 20.80
N ASP A 152 12.48 5.74 20.79
CA ASP A 152 12.44 6.57 22.00
C ASP A 152 11.59 5.89 23.05
N LYS A 153 10.39 5.38 22.71
CA LYS A 153 9.58 4.60 23.66
C LYS A 153 10.27 3.33 24.15
N TYR A 154 11.01 2.57 23.34
CA TYR A 154 11.72 1.37 23.82
C TYR A 154 12.91 1.71 24.71
N LEU A 155 13.68 2.75 24.37
CA LEU A 155 14.82 3.25 25.18
C LEU A 155 14.33 3.92 26.47
N ILE A 156 13.23 4.67 26.39
CA ILE A 156 12.51 5.25 27.52
C ILE A 156 11.89 4.12 28.35
N TRP A 157 11.27 3.09 27.77
CA TRP A 157 10.71 1.92 28.48
C TRP A 157 11.78 1.10 29.19
N LEU A 158 12.94 0.90 28.57
CA LEU A 158 14.14 0.36 29.23
C LEU A 158 14.58 1.22 30.43
N LYS A 159 14.35 2.53 30.39
CA LYS A 159 14.59 3.48 31.50
C LYS A 159 13.40 3.66 32.46
N LEU A 160 12.17 3.35 32.05
CA LEU A 160 10.90 3.62 32.75
C LEU A 160 10.18 2.37 33.26
N LYS A 161 10.72 1.16 33.04
CA LYS A 161 10.32 -0.05 33.78
C LYS A 161 10.58 0.04 35.30
N LYS A 162 10.84 1.26 35.81
CA LYS A 162 10.86 1.63 37.22
C LYS A 162 9.62 2.40 37.71
N ALA A 163 8.69 2.91 36.90
CA ALA A 163 7.45 3.52 37.46
C ALA A 163 6.35 3.82 36.41
N GLN A 164 5.20 3.14 36.51
CA GLN A 164 3.88 3.69 36.88
C GLN A 164 2.70 2.81 36.38
N PRO A 165 1.56 2.80 37.12
CA PRO A 165 0.36 2.03 36.78
C PRO A 165 -0.55 2.75 35.76
N GLU A 166 -1.35 1.97 35.03
CA GLU A 166 -2.30 2.38 33.98
C GLU A 166 -3.35 3.40 34.46
N SER A 167 -3.67 4.38 33.60
CA SER A 167 -4.53 5.54 33.87
C SER A 167 -5.68 5.63 32.86
N GLU A 168 -6.82 6.19 33.30
CA GLU A 168 -8.05 6.57 32.55
C GLU A 168 -7.84 7.13 31.13
N SER A 169 -6.65 7.66 30.83
CA SER A 169 -6.20 8.03 29.48
C SER A 169 -6.45 6.93 28.44
N ASP A 170 -6.25 5.67 28.80
CA ASP A 170 -6.27 4.57 27.82
C ASP A 170 -7.70 4.10 27.51
N ALA A 171 -8.65 4.26 28.43
CA ALA A 171 -10.08 4.07 28.18
C ALA A 171 -10.66 5.16 27.28
N LYS A 172 -10.23 6.42 27.46
CA LYS A 172 -10.65 7.55 26.61
C LYS A 172 -10.09 7.43 25.19
N LYS A 173 -8.84 6.95 25.04
CA LYS A 173 -8.26 6.63 23.71
C LYS A 173 -9.01 5.50 23.01
N ALA A 174 -9.46 4.48 23.74
CA ALA A 174 -10.23 3.38 23.16
C ALA A 174 -11.58 3.86 22.59
N LEU A 175 -12.21 4.84 23.25
CA LEU A 175 -13.46 5.46 22.81
C LEU A 175 -13.24 6.39 21.59
N ASP A 176 -12.19 7.22 21.62
CA ASP A 176 -11.79 8.08 20.49
C ASP A 176 -11.36 7.27 19.25
N LEU A 177 -10.80 6.07 19.43
CA LEU A 177 -10.40 5.19 18.31
C LEU A 177 -11.61 4.69 17.50
N GLN A 178 -12.81 4.74 18.08
CA GLN A 178 -14.05 4.31 17.45
C GLN A 178 -14.66 5.41 16.55
N ASP A 179 -14.26 6.67 16.73
CA ASP A 179 -14.63 7.79 15.85
C ASP A 179 -13.62 7.91 14.67
N PRO A 180 -14.07 7.73 13.42
CA PRO A 180 -13.19 7.81 12.25
C PRO A 180 -12.51 9.18 12.10
N VAL A 181 -13.16 10.27 12.54
CA VAL A 181 -12.60 11.63 12.44
C VAL A 181 -11.49 11.83 13.47
N ALA A 182 -11.69 11.34 14.69
CA ALA A 182 -10.65 11.36 15.73
C ALA A 182 -9.42 10.53 15.33
N ARG A 183 -9.62 9.36 14.71
CA ARG A 183 -8.53 8.52 14.16
C ARG A 183 -7.70 9.26 13.10
N LEU A 184 -8.36 9.92 12.15
CA LEU A 184 -7.69 10.70 11.10
C LEU A 184 -6.90 11.88 11.67
N ASN A 185 -7.46 12.59 12.65
CA ASN A 185 -6.79 13.69 13.35
C ASN A 185 -5.54 13.21 14.13
N ALA A 186 -5.61 12.05 14.77
CA ALA A 186 -4.48 11.44 15.46
C ALA A 186 -3.38 11.03 14.47
N PHE A 187 -3.75 10.37 13.36
CA PHE A 187 -2.83 9.97 12.31
C PHE A 187 -2.10 11.18 11.71
N GLU A 188 -2.80 12.27 11.41
CA GLU A 188 -2.18 13.50 10.89
C GLU A 188 -1.21 14.13 11.90
N LYS A 189 -1.58 14.20 13.19
CA LYS A 189 -0.65 14.66 14.25
C LYS A 189 0.61 13.81 14.32
N GLU A 190 0.50 12.49 14.09
CA GLU A 190 1.65 11.61 13.98
C GLU A 190 2.46 11.87 12.70
N GLN A 191 1.81 12.10 11.55
CA GLN A 191 2.47 12.43 10.28
C GLN A 191 3.17 13.79 10.29
N MET A 192 2.61 14.81 10.96
CA MET A 192 3.23 16.13 11.12
C MET A 192 4.48 16.08 12.01
N LYS A 193 4.52 15.17 12.98
CA LYS A 193 5.70 14.90 13.81
C LYS A 193 6.74 14.02 13.09
N ALA A 194 6.32 13.36 12.03
CA ALA A 194 7.13 12.42 11.27
C ALA A 194 8.22 13.19 10.50
N LYS A 195 9.49 12.79 10.66
CA LYS A 195 10.62 13.43 9.97
C LYS A 195 10.39 13.47 8.44
N PRO A 196 10.75 14.56 7.74
CA PRO A 196 10.60 14.65 6.29
C PRO A 196 11.43 13.57 5.59
N ILE A 197 10.95 13.09 4.44
CA ILE A 197 11.68 12.12 3.61
C ILE A 197 12.93 12.82 3.06
N LEU A 198 14.08 12.19 3.23
CA LEU A 198 15.36 12.80 2.85
C LEU A 198 15.69 12.41 1.41
N LEU A 199 16.18 13.37 0.61
CA LEU A 199 16.48 13.15 -0.81
C LEU A 199 17.45 12.00 -1.05
N TRP A 200 18.40 11.74 -0.14
CA TRP A 200 19.33 10.62 -0.25
C TRP A 200 18.66 9.25 -0.09
N GLU A 201 17.59 9.15 0.70
CA GLU A 201 16.87 7.89 0.90
C GLU A 201 16.23 7.47 -0.42
N VAL A 202 15.64 8.43 -1.13
CA VAL A 202 15.09 8.20 -2.46
C VAL A 202 16.19 7.83 -3.46
N ALA A 203 17.34 8.53 -3.42
CA ALA A 203 18.45 8.25 -4.33
C ALA A 203 19.00 6.83 -4.17
N ILE A 204 18.97 6.27 -2.96
CA ILE A 204 19.35 4.87 -2.70
C ILE A 204 18.25 3.91 -3.17
N ILE A 205 16.98 4.23 -2.97
CA ILE A 205 15.86 3.34 -3.34
C ILE A 205 15.69 3.21 -4.86
N LEU A 206 15.89 4.30 -5.62
CA LEU A 206 15.69 4.34 -7.06
C LEU A 206 16.43 3.23 -7.84
N PRO A 207 17.76 3.02 -7.68
CA PRO A 207 18.45 1.95 -8.39
C PRO A 207 17.97 0.54 -8.00
N PHE A 208 17.55 0.33 -6.75
CA PHE A 208 16.94 -0.94 -6.33
C PHE A 208 15.62 -1.20 -7.04
N ILE A 209 14.78 -0.17 -7.22
CA ILE A 209 13.53 -0.28 -7.97
C ILE A 209 13.81 -0.64 -9.43
N LEU A 210 14.79 0.01 -10.07
CA LEU A 210 15.14 -0.27 -11.46
C LEU A 210 15.66 -1.71 -11.63
N LEU A 211 16.51 -2.18 -10.72
CA LEU A 211 17.01 -3.55 -10.72
C LEU A 211 15.89 -4.58 -10.49
N TYR A 212 14.97 -4.28 -9.59
CA TYR A 212 13.77 -5.11 -9.38
C TYR A 212 12.92 -5.17 -10.65
N ALA A 213 12.65 -4.02 -11.29
CA ALA A 213 11.83 -3.95 -12.48
C ALA A 213 12.43 -4.73 -13.64
N THR A 214 13.74 -4.60 -13.90
CA THR A 214 14.42 -5.36 -14.96
C THR A 214 14.41 -6.86 -14.68
N ALA A 215 14.70 -7.28 -13.44
CA ALA A 215 14.60 -8.68 -13.05
C ALA A 215 13.19 -9.24 -13.22
N ARG A 216 12.16 -8.45 -12.89
CA ARG A 216 10.75 -8.86 -13.06
C ARG A 216 10.35 -9.03 -14.51
N VAL A 217 10.79 -8.12 -15.39
CA VAL A 217 10.53 -8.23 -16.84
C VAL A 217 11.18 -9.50 -17.38
N TYR A 218 12.44 -9.77 -17.04
CA TYR A 218 13.12 -10.99 -17.44
C TYR A 218 12.35 -12.25 -16.99
N MET A 219 12.01 -12.34 -15.70
CA MET A 219 11.30 -13.50 -15.15
C MET A 219 9.93 -13.72 -15.83
N MET A 220 9.22 -12.63 -16.15
CA MET A 220 7.95 -12.71 -16.86
C MET A 220 8.14 -13.26 -18.28
N VAL A 221 9.15 -12.79 -19.02
CA VAL A 221 9.48 -13.32 -20.35
C VAL A 221 9.85 -14.80 -20.28
N GLU A 222 10.71 -15.18 -19.34
CA GLU A 222 11.19 -16.55 -19.17
C GLU A 222 10.06 -17.53 -18.84
N MET A 223 9.09 -17.11 -18.04
CA MET A 223 7.88 -17.90 -17.75
C MET A 223 7.08 -18.21 -19.03
N PHE A 224 6.93 -17.24 -19.93
CA PHE A 224 6.23 -17.47 -21.21
C PHE A 224 7.03 -18.33 -22.18
N VAL A 225 8.36 -18.18 -22.20
CA VAL A 225 9.25 -19.03 -23.02
C VAL A 225 9.19 -20.48 -22.54
N SER A 226 9.23 -20.70 -21.22
CA SER A 226 9.15 -22.03 -20.61
C SER A 226 7.85 -22.75 -20.95
N LEU A 227 6.71 -22.03 -21.06
CA LEU A 227 5.44 -22.61 -21.49
C LEU A 227 5.45 -23.13 -22.94
N ARG A 228 6.33 -22.61 -23.80
CA ARG A 228 6.46 -23.11 -25.19
C ARG A 228 7.19 -24.44 -25.28
N LEU A 229 7.97 -24.80 -24.27
CA LEU A 229 8.86 -25.97 -24.26
C LEU A 229 8.32 -27.10 -23.37
N LEU A 230 7.03 -27.11 -23.07
CA LEU A 230 6.41 -28.14 -22.24
C LEU A 230 6.63 -29.54 -22.83
N PRO A 231 7.07 -30.52 -22.02
CA PRO A 231 7.26 -31.89 -22.49
C PRO A 231 5.93 -32.49 -22.96
N VAL A 232 5.99 -33.32 -24.00
CA VAL A 232 4.83 -33.89 -24.69
C VAL A 232 3.86 -34.60 -23.73
N GLY A 233 4.38 -35.13 -22.62
CA GLY A 233 3.60 -35.77 -21.55
C GLY A 233 2.54 -34.88 -20.88
N VAL A 234 2.69 -33.55 -20.90
CA VAL A 234 1.68 -32.62 -20.34
C VAL A 234 0.46 -32.49 -21.25
N PHE A 235 0.62 -32.78 -22.55
CA PHE A 235 -0.50 -32.80 -23.52
C PHE A 235 -1.25 -34.14 -23.51
N GLN A 236 -0.75 -35.15 -22.80
CA GLN A 236 -1.51 -36.37 -22.58
C GLN A 236 -2.66 -36.03 -21.64
N THR A 237 -3.89 -36.09 -22.15
CA THR A 237 -5.10 -35.88 -21.37
C THR A 237 -5.12 -36.90 -20.24
N PHE A 238 -4.97 -36.42 -19.00
CA PHE A 238 -5.27 -37.27 -17.85
C PHE A 238 -6.76 -37.61 -17.91
N ASP A 239 -7.08 -38.89 -17.88
CA ASP A 239 -8.47 -39.32 -17.94
C ASP A 239 -9.09 -39.07 -16.55
N LEU A 240 -9.81 -37.96 -16.43
CA LEU A 240 -10.57 -37.58 -15.21
C LEU A 240 -11.46 -38.73 -14.71
N SER A 241 -11.88 -39.60 -15.62
CA SER A 241 -12.69 -40.80 -15.38
C SER A 241 -12.02 -41.84 -14.48
N ASN A 242 -10.67 -41.85 -14.40
CA ASN A 242 -9.92 -42.78 -13.56
C ASN A 242 -9.68 -42.28 -12.12
N ILE A 243 -9.90 -40.99 -11.86
CA ILE A 243 -9.68 -40.38 -10.53
C ILE A 243 -10.99 -40.22 -9.77
N ILE A 244 -12.09 -39.97 -10.47
CA ILE A 244 -13.41 -39.86 -9.86
C ILE A 244 -14.00 -41.27 -9.81
N PRO A 245 -14.19 -41.88 -8.61
CA PRO A 245 -14.87 -43.15 -8.50
C PRO A 245 -16.26 -42.99 -9.10
N HIS A 246 -16.48 -43.68 -10.20
CA HIS A 246 -17.78 -43.81 -10.83
C HIS A 246 -18.60 -44.79 -9.97
N TRP A 247 -19.66 -44.28 -9.35
CA TRP A 247 -20.73 -45.06 -8.72
C TRP A 247 -21.89 -45.21 -9.68
#